data_AF-A0A963JGW4-F1
#
_entry.id   AF-A0A963JGW4-F1
#
_cell.length_a   1.000
_cell.length_b   1.000
_cell.length_c   1.000
_cell.angle_alpha   90.00
_cell.angle_beta   90.00
_cell.angle_gamma   90.00
#
_symmetry.space_group_name_H-M   'P 1'
#
loop_
_entity.id
_entity.type
_entity.pdbx_description
1 polymer ?
#
loop_
_entity_poly.entity_id
_entity_poly.type
_entity_poly.pdbx_seq_one_letter_code
_entity_poly.pdbx_strand_id
1 'polypeptide(L)'
;IPALAARWLAMAREHPGRPVLVAGWRTRRHDTGLRRLSSRIANGVRAWLLGDATPDTGCGLKVFARDDFLALPWFDHLHRFLPALVQRAGGVVASVPVAHRPRRAGRSHYGVHNRLWVGLVDLAGVMWLQRRARVPVVLRFGEEGAAAGHGPQGSVGPATIPPAGMAAPTKPSRAAEDRA
;
A
#
# COMPACT_ATOMS: atom_id res chain seq x y z
N ILE A 1 16.32 6.31 -1.99
CA ILE A 1 16.16 4.94 -2.53
C ILE A 1 16.79 3.90 -1.59
N PRO A 2 18.06 4.04 -1.14
CA PRO A 2 18.66 3.07 -0.22
C PRO A 2 17.85 2.84 1.06
N ALA A 3 17.33 3.92 1.67
CA ALA A 3 16.49 3.83 2.86
C ALA A 3 15.19 3.03 2.65
N LEU A 4 14.57 3.11 1.46
CA LEU A 4 13.37 2.33 1.15
C LEU A 4 13.71 0.86 0.92
N ALA A 5 14.81 0.59 0.22
CA ALA A 5 15.29 -0.77 -0.02
C ALA A 5 15.66 -1.47 1.31
N ALA A 6 16.38 -0.77 2.19
CA ALA A 6 16.71 -1.27 3.52
C ALA A 6 15.45 -1.57 4.34
N ARG A 7 14.45 -0.66 4.32
CA ARG A 7 13.19 -0.91 5.02
C ARG A 7 12.41 -2.08 4.42
N TRP A 8 12.40 -2.19 3.10
CA TRP A 8 11.75 -3.31 2.41
C TRP A 8 12.38 -4.65 2.77
N LEU A 9 13.72 -4.74 2.78
CA LEU A 9 14.46 -5.93 3.20
C LEU A 9 14.15 -6.32 4.65
N ALA A 10 14.09 -5.35 5.56
CA ALA A 10 13.71 -5.60 6.95
C ALA A 10 12.29 -6.19 7.06
N MET A 11 11.33 -5.56 6.39
CA MET A 11 9.93 -6.02 6.41
C MET A 11 9.74 -7.38 5.74
N ALA A 12 10.46 -7.66 4.65
CA ALA A 12 10.41 -8.96 3.99
C ALA A 12 10.89 -10.10 4.90
N ARG A 13 11.83 -9.82 5.82
CA ARG A 13 12.28 -10.79 6.85
C ARG A 13 11.28 -10.92 8.00
N GLU A 14 10.65 -9.82 8.40
CA GLU A 14 9.61 -9.81 9.45
C GLU A 14 8.32 -10.55 9.01
N HIS A 15 8.06 -10.61 7.71
CA HIS A 15 6.82 -11.17 7.15
C HIS A 15 7.10 -12.20 6.04
N PRO A 16 7.69 -13.37 6.38
CA PRO A 16 7.98 -14.40 5.39
C PRO A 16 6.69 -14.89 4.72
N GLY A 17 6.75 -15.06 3.39
CA GLY A 17 5.63 -15.56 2.58
C GLY A 17 4.48 -14.58 2.37
N ARG A 18 4.60 -13.31 2.80
CA ARG A 18 3.58 -12.28 2.58
C ARG A 18 4.12 -11.20 1.62
N PRO A 19 3.29 -10.68 0.69
CA PRO A 19 3.70 -9.59 -0.16
C PRO A 19 4.10 -8.34 0.65
N VAL A 20 5.20 -7.69 0.29
CA VAL A 20 5.69 -6.49 0.99
C VAL A 20 5.80 -5.31 0.04
N LEU A 21 5.19 -4.19 0.41
CA LEU A 21 5.31 -2.93 -0.31
C LEU A 21 5.77 -1.80 0.60
N VAL A 22 6.84 -1.12 0.21
CA VAL A 22 7.28 0.12 0.85
C VAL A 22 7.04 1.28 -0.10
N ALA A 23 6.20 2.23 0.31
CA ALA A 23 5.89 3.44 -0.43
C ALA A 23 6.60 4.66 0.15
N GLY A 24 7.10 5.55 -0.70
CA GLY A 24 7.62 6.83 -0.26
C GLY A 24 6.49 7.80 0.10
N TRP A 25 6.65 8.53 1.20
CA TRP A 25 5.75 9.59 1.63
C TRP A 25 6.44 10.94 1.64
N ARG A 26 5.99 11.87 0.78
CA ARG A 26 6.52 13.23 0.74
C ARG A 26 5.95 14.06 1.89
N THR A 27 6.72 14.24 2.95
CA THR A 27 6.29 14.96 4.17
C THR A 27 6.30 16.49 4.00
N ARG A 28 7.27 17.04 3.27
CA ARG A 28 7.38 18.49 3.02
C ARG A 28 6.99 18.83 1.59
N ARG A 29 5.72 19.18 1.35
CA ARG A 29 5.26 19.74 0.06
C ARG A 29 5.18 21.25 0.15
N HIS A 30 5.75 21.94 -0.84
CA HIS A 30 5.58 23.39 -1.05
C HIS A 30 4.37 23.70 -1.95
N ASP A 31 3.26 22.98 -1.77
CA ASP A 31 2.01 23.26 -2.50
C ASP A 31 1.23 24.41 -1.82
N THR A 32 0.39 25.11 -2.58
CA THR A 32 -0.56 26.11 -2.06
C THR A 32 -1.56 25.47 -1.07
N GLY A 33 -2.06 26.24 -0.09
CA GLY A 33 -2.94 25.73 0.98
C GLY A 33 -4.16 24.97 0.46
N LEU A 34 -4.83 25.50 -0.57
CA LEU A 34 -5.98 24.87 -1.22
C LEU A 34 -5.65 23.50 -1.83
N ARG A 35 -4.48 23.36 -2.45
CA ARG A 35 -4.03 22.10 -3.07
C ARG A 35 -3.64 21.05 -2.02
N ARG A 36 -3.12 21.50 -0.87
CA ARG A 36 -2.88 20.60 0.27
C ARG A 36 -4.19 20.11 0.86
N LEU A 37 -5.17 20.99 1.04
CA LEU A 37 -6.48 20.63 1.58
C LEU A 37 -7.20 19.63 0.67
N SER A 38 -7.29 19.91 -0.63
CA SER A 38 -7.93 19.00 -1.58
C SER A 38 -7.24 17.64 -1.65
N SER A 39 -5.90 17.61 -1.62
CA SER A 39 -5.15 16.35 -1.55
C SER A 39 -5.39 15.57 -0.25
N ARG A 40 -5.56 16.25 0.89
CA ARG A 40 -5.85 15.60 2.18
C ARG A 40 -7.25 15.00 2.19
N ILE A 41 -8.25 15.73 1.69
CA ILE A 41 -9.62 15.23 1.56
C ILE A 41 -9.65 14.02 0.63
N ALA A 42 -9.06 14.13 -0.57
CA ALA A 42 -9.04 13.03 -1.54
C ALA A 42 -8.33 11.78 -0.99
N ASN A 43 -7.17 11.96 -0.33
CA ASN A 43 -6.47 10.84 0.29
C ASN A 43 -7.26 10.26 1.48
N GLY A 44 -7.95 11.09 2.24
CA GLY A 44 -8.78 10.67 3.38
C GLY A 44 -9.99 9.83 2.94
N VAL A 45 -10.76 10.32 1.96
CA VAL A 45 -11.90 9.58 1.38
C VAL A 45 -11.43 8.23 0.83
N ARG A 46 -10.31 8.23 0.10
CA ARG A 46 -9.73 7.01 -0.45
C ARG A 46 -9.26 6.04 0.63
N ALA A 47 -8.56 6.52 1.66
CA ALA A 47 -8.10 5.69 2.77
C ALA A 47 -9.28 5.09 3.54
N TRP A 48 -10.37 5.84 3.72
CA TRP A 48 -11.60 5.34 4.34
C TRP A 48 -12.27 4.25 3.49
N LEU A 49 -12.35 4.45 2.17
CA LEU A 49 -13.00 3.50 1.25
C LEU A 49 -12.19 2.22 1.01
N LEU A 50 -10.86 2.32 0.93
CA LEU A 50 -9.98 1.20 0.58
C LEU A 50 -9.29 0.56 1.79
N GLY A 51 -9.32 1.21 2.95
CA GLY A 51 -8.64 0.75 4.16
C GLY A 51 -7.10 0.75 4.05
N ASP A 52 -6.51 1.45 3.08
CA ASP A 52 -5.11 1.22 2.69
C ASP A 52 -4.07 2.09 3.42
N ALA A 53 -4.51 2.88 4.41
CA ALA A 53 -3.70 3.68 5.35
C ALA A 53 -2.51 4.45 4.75
N THR A 54 -2.57 4.82 3.46
CA THR A 54 -1.43 5.43 2.76
C THR A 54 -1.56 6.96 2.67
N PRO A 55 -0.64 7.73 3.29
CA PRO A 55 -0.72 9.19 3.36
C PRO A 55 -0.40 9.90 2.03
N ASP A 56 0.36 9.26 1.13
CA ASP A 56 0.69 9.83 -0.19
C ASP A 56 0.78 8.76 -1.28
N THR A 57 -0.27 8.68 -2.07
CA THR A 57 -0.51 7.54 -2.97
C THR A 57 -0.07 7.83 -4.38
N GLY A 58 -0.06 9.12 -4.71
CA GLY A 58 0.55 9.69 -5.91
C GLY A 58 2.07 9.82 -5.82
N CYS A 59 2.71 9.37 -4.74
CA CYS A 59 4.16 9.17 -4.76
C CYS A 59 4.50 8.01 -5.69
N GLY A 60 5.36 8.28 -6.68
CA GLY A 60 5.85 7.28 -7.64
C GLY A 60 6.97 6.40 -7.09
N LEU A 61 7.58 6.76 -5.96
CA LEU A 61 8.67 5.99 -5.38
C LEU A 61 8.12 4.86 -4.51
N LYS A 62 8.25 3.61 -4.97
CA LYS A 62 7.78 2.39 -4.30
C LYS A 62 8.78 1.25 -4.50
N VAL A 63 8.86 0.35 -3.54
CA VAL A 63 9.70 -0.86 -3.57
C VAL A 63 8.84 -2.07 -3.20
N PHE A 64 8.90 -3.11 -4.01
CA PHE A 64 8.14 -4.36 -3.90
C PHE A 64 8.90 -5.48 -4.62
N ALA A 65 8.61 -6.75 -4.32
CA ALA A 65 9.14 -7.86 -5.09
C ALA A 65 8.49 -7.92 -6.47
N ARG A 66 9.26 -8.35 -7.47
CA ARG A 66 8.76 -8.52 -8.85
C ARG A 66 7.59 -9.48 -8.91
N ASP A 67 7.70 -10.62 -8.24
CA ASP A 67 6.70 -11.68 -8.32
C ASP A 67 5.39 -11.26 -7.65
N ASP A 68 5.46 -10.54 -6.52
CA ASP A 68 4.30 -9.93 -5.87
C ASP A 68 3.56 -8.97 -6.81
N PHE A 69 4.30 -8.16 -7.58
CA PHE A 69 3.71 -7.21 -8.51
C PHE A 69 3.05 -7.88 -9.71
N LEU A 70 3.68 -8.92 -10.25
CA LEU A 70 3.14 -9.67 -11.40
C LEU A 70 1.90 -10.49 -11.03
N ALA A 71 1.71 -10.82 -9.76
CA ALA A 71 0.51 -11.47 -9.26
C ALA A 71 -0.70 -10.51 -9.12
N LEU A 72 -0.49 -9.19 -9.19
CA LEU A 72 -1.57 -8.21 -9.07
C LEU A 72 -2.35 -8.07 -10.37
N PRO A 73 -3.67 -7.78 -10.30
CA PRO A 73 -4.48 -7.50 -11.47
C PRO A 73 -4.00 -6.20 -12.14
N TRP A 74 -3.83 -6.26 -13.46
CA TRP A 74 -3.40 -5.10 -14.26
C TRP A 74 -4.60 -4.23 -14.66
N PHE A 75 -4.44 -2.91 -14.55
CA PHE A 75 -5.34 -1.89 -15.10
C PHE A 75 -4.64 -0.53 -15.15
N ASP A 76 -5.23 0.42 -15.88
CA ASP A 76 -4.73 1.80 -15.93
C ASP A 76 -4.70 2.43 -14.54
N HIS A 77 -3.65 3.21 -14.25
CA HIS A 77 -3.46 3.84 -12.94
C HIS A 77 -3.29 2.89 -11.73
N LEU A 78 -3.08 1.60 -11.95
CA LEU A 78 -2.73 0.59 -10.93
C LEU A 78 -1.76 1.11 -9.86
N HIS A 79 -0.73 1.86 -10.28
CA HIS A 79 0.28 2.45 -9.38
C HIS A 79 -0.31 3.25 -8.21
N ARG A 80 -1.50 3.84 -8.34
CA ARG A 80 -2.16 4.60 -7.26
C ARG A 80 -2.82 3.69 -6.22
N PHE A 81 -3.15 2.47 -6.61
CA PHE A 81 -3.91 1.50 -5.81
C PHE A 81 -3.06 0.32 -5.34
N LEU A 82 -1.76 0.29 -5.67
CA LEU A 82 -0.82 -0.73 -5.20
C LEU A 82 -0.92 -1.00 -3.67
N PRO A 83 -0.95 0.01 -2.78
CA PRO A 83 -1.12 -0.24 -1.35
C PRO A 83 -2.38 -1.03 -1.00
N ALA A 84 -3.51 -0.68 -1.62
CA ALA A 84 -4.79 -1.32 -1.38
C ALA A 84 -4.81 -2.77 -1.90
N LEU A 85 -4.18 -3.01 -3.06
CA LEU A 85 -4.12 -4.33 -3.68
C LEU A 85 -3.16 -5.27 -2.96
N VAL A 86 -2.02 -4.77 -2.49
CA VAL A 86 -1.06 -5.55 -1.69
C VAL A 86 -1.70 -5.95 -0.36
N GLN A 87 -2.39 -5.03 0.33
CA GLN A 87 -3.12 -5.37 1.57
C GLN A 87 -4.23 -6.39 1.32
N ARG A 88 -4.97 -6.24 0.21
CA ARG A 88 -5.99 -7.22 -0.21
C ARG A 88 -5.39 -8.61 -0.47
N ALA A 89 -4.18 -8.68 -1.02
CA ALA A 89 -3.46 -9.95 -1.21
C ALA A 89 -2.91 -10.54 0.10
N GLY A 90 -3.25 -9.98 1.27
CA GLY A 90 -2.73 -10.40 2.57
C GLY A 90 -1.33 -9.85 2.88
N GLY A 91 -0.81 -8.96 2.05
CA GLY A 91 0.49 -8.33 2.20
C GLY A 91 0.51 -7.22 3.26
N VAL A 92 1.71 -6.68 3.48
CA VAL A 92 1.98 -5.56 4.39
C VAL A 92 2.48 -4.35 3.62
N VAL A 93 2.05 -3.17 4.04
CA VAL A 93 2.44 -1.90 3.42
C VAL A 93 2.99 -0.96 4.46
N ALA A 94 4.13 -0.33 4.17
CA ALA A 94 4.68 0.74 4.98
C ALA A 94 4.96 1.99 4.16
N SER A 95 4.77 3.15 4.78
CA SER A 95 5.10 4.45 4.20
C SER A 95 6.35 5.02 4.87
N VAL A 96 7.39 5.29 4.07
CA VAL A 96 8.67 5.84 4.55
C VAL A 96 8.78 7.31 4.13
N PRO A 97 9.11 8.24 5.06
CA PRO A 97 9.26 9.64 4.71
C PRO A 97 10.41 9.84 3.70
N VAL A 98 10.14 10.60 2.64
CA VAL A 98 11.11 10.92 1.60
C VAL A 98 11.13 12.41 1.30
N ALA A 99 12.33 12.92 0.98
CA ALA A 99 12.50 14.30 0.57
C ALA A 99 11.78 14.57 -0.76
N HIS A 100 11.00 15.64 -0.79
CA HIS A 100 10.39 16.12 -2.02
C HIS A 100 11.38 17.00 -2.78
N ARG A 101 11.73 16.62 -4.02
CA ARG A 101 12.52 17.49 -4.92
C ARG A 101 11.57 18.25 -5.86
N PRO A 102 11.68 19.59 -5.96
CA PRO A 102 10.90 20.36 -6.91
C PRO A 102 11.32 20.00 -8.34
N ARG A 103 10.35 20.00 -9.26
CA ARG A 103 10.64 19.84 -10.69
C ARG A 103 11.37 21.09 -11.18
N ARG A 104 12.46 20.91 -11.94
CA ARG A 104 13.27 22.01 -12.48
C ARG A 104 12.80 22.49 -13.86
N ALA A 105 12.08 21.64 -14.62
CA ALA A 105 11.58 21.96 -15.96
C ALA A 105 10.32 21.12 -16.30
N GLY A 106 9.59 21.57 -17.32
CA GLY A 106 8.38 20.92 -17.85
C GLY A 106 7.07 21.52 -17.34
N ARG A 107 6.04 21.53 -18.21
CA ARG A 107 4.66 21.90 -17.83
C ARG A 107 3.91 20.68 -17.30
N SER A 108 3.06 20.89 -16.30
CA SER A 108 2.17 19.85 -15.79
C SER A 108 1.08 19.58 -16.83
N HIS A 109 1.17 18.46 -17.55
CA HIS A 109 0.13 18.00 -18.49
C HIS A 109 -1.13 17.43 -17.79
N TYR A 110 -1.27 17.65 -16.47
CA TYR A 110 -2.35 17.06 -15.67
C TYR A 110 -3.47 18.08 -15.39
N GLY A 111 -4.59 17.95 -16.11
CA GLY A 111 -5.82 18.70 -15.84
C GLY A 111 -6.56 18.18 -14.60
N VAL A 112 -7.11 19.09 -13.79
CA VAL A 112 -7.78 18.76 -12.51
C VAL A 112 -9.06 17.94 -12.73
N HIS A 113 -9.87 18.29 -13.73
CA HIS A 113 -11.15 17.63 -14.01
C HIS A 113 -11.01 16.19 -14.54
N ASN A 114 -10.10 15.97 -15.50
CA ASN A 114 -9.87 14.62 -16.05
C ASN A 114 -9.34 13.67 -14.95
N ARG A 115 -8.49 14.19 -14.04
CA ARG A 115 -7.91 13.39 -12.96
C ARG A 115 -8.93 13.00 -11.89
N LEU A 116 -9.92 13.85 -11.61
CA LEU A 116 -10.93 13.59 -10.59
C LEU A 116 -11.88 12.48 -11.04
N TRP A 117 -12.41 12.60 -12.26
CA TRP A 117 -13.35 11.61 -12.80
C TRP A 117 -12.71 10.24 -12.99
N VAL A 118 -11.53 10.20 -13.62
CA VAL A 118 -10.79 8.94 -13.79
C VAL A 118 -10.45 8.33 -12.42
N GLY A 119 -9.99 9.15 -11.47
CA GLY A 119 -9.69 8.66 -10.12
C GLY A 119 -10.91 8.13 -9.36
N LEU A 120 -12.11 8.66 -9.60
CA LEU A 120 -13.35 8.19 -8.99
C LEU A 120 -13.81 6.87 -9.61
N VAL A 121 -13.75 6.74 -10.93
CA VAL A 121 -14.07 5.50 -11.66
C VAL A 121 -13.12 4.38 -11.23
N ASP A 122 -11.81 4.66 -11.19
CA ASP A 122 -10.81 3.69 -10.73
C ASP A 122 -11.07 3.27 -9.28
N LEU A 123 -11.42 4.21 -8.41
CA LEU A 123 -11.72 3.94 -7.01
C LEU A 123 -12.94 3.01 -6.87
N ALA A 124 -14.01 3.29 -7.60
CA ALA A 124 -15.18 2.41 -7.63
C ALA A 124 -14.82 1.02 -8.17
N GLY A 125 -14.00 0.94 -9.21
CA GLY A 125 -13.50 -0.32 -9.77
C GLY A 125 -12.67 -1.13 -8.77
N VAL A 126 -11.74 -0.49 -8.06
CA VAL A 126 -10.91 -1.15 -7.04
C VAL A 126 -11.74 -1.59 -5.84
N MET A 127 -12.74 -0.80 -5.42
CA MET A 127 -13.67 -1.19 -4.37
C MET A 127 -14.48 -2.43 -4.77
N TRP A 128 -15.01 -2.44 -6.00
CA TRP A 128 -15.71 -3.59 -6.54
C TRP A 128 -14.79 -4.82 -6.59
N LEU A 129 -13.54 -4.64 -7.03
CA LEU A 129 -12.55 -5.69 -7.11
C LEU A 129 -12.16 -6.24 -5.74
N GLN A 130 -11.98 -5.38 -4.73
CA GLN A 130 -11.74 -5.80 -3.34
C GLN A 130 -12.89 -6.67 -2.82
N ARG A 131 -14.14 -6.32 -3.13
CA ARG A 131 -15.32 -7.05 -2.67
C ARG A 131 -15.55 -8.36 -3.42
N ARG A 132 -15.23 -8.43 -4.71
CA ARG A 132 -15.66 -9.53 -5.60
C ARG A 132 -14.57 -10.55 -5.88
N ALA A 133 -13.31 -10.14 -5.93
CA ALA A 133 -12.25 -11.06 -6.31
C ALA A 133 -11.73 -11.83 -5.09
N ARG A 134 -12.00 -13.13 -5.10
CA ARG A 134 -11.54 -14.10 -4.09
C ARG A 134 -10.13 -14.57 -4.47
N VAL A 135 -9.23 -14.62 -3.49
CA VAL A 135 -7.91 -15.24 -3.69
C VAL A 135 -8.12 -16.75 -3.55
N PRO A 136 -7.93 -17.55 -4.62
CA PRO A 136 -8.11 -18.99 -4.53
C PRO A 136 -7.06 -19.57 -3.59
N VAL A 137 -7.49 -20.36 -2.60
CA VAL A 137 -6.58 -21.13 -1.76
C VAL A 137 -6.19 -22.37 -2.54
N VAL A 138 -4.98 -22.37 -3.10
CA VAL A 138 -4.42 -23.54 -3.77
C VAL A 138 -3.90 -24.49 -2.71
N LEU A 139 -4.71 -25.49 -2.35
CA LEU A 139 -4.26 -26.60 -1.52
C LEU A 139 -3.31 -27.46 -2.35
N ARG A 140 -2.03 -27.50 -1.98
CA ARG A 140 -1.08 -28.45 -2.55
C ARG A 140 -1.33 -29.80 -1.91
N PHE A 141 -2.04 -30.67 -2.60
CA PHE A 141 -2.19 -32.07 -2.20
C PHE A 141 -0.95 -32.86 -2.65
N GLY A 142 -0.21 -33.38 -1.67
CA GLY A 142 0.79 -34.43 -1.88
C GLY A 142 2.24 -33.96 -1.79
N GLU A 143 2.84 -34.18 -0.61
CA GLU A 143 4.16 -34.82 -0.46
C GLU A 143 4.20 -35.69 0.82
N GLU A 144 3.07 -36.25 1.26
CA GLU A 144 3.03 -37.12 2.47
C GLU A 144 3.38 -38.59 2.19
N GLY A 145 3.83 -38.92 0.98
CA GLY A 145 4.17 -40.29 0.57
C GLY A 145 5.66 -40.61 0.35
N ALA A 146 6.58 -39.63 0.41
CA ALA A 146 7.94 -39.85 -0.11
C ALA A 146 9.10 -39.61 0.88
N ALA A 147 8.90 -38.98 2.04
CA ALA A 147 10.01 -38.71 2.95
C ALA A 147 9.60 -38.81 4.41
N ALA A 148 9.65 -40.04 4.95
CA ALA A 148 9.85 -40.23 6.37
C ALA A 148 11.17 -39.55 6.78
N GLY A 149 11.08 -38.57 7.70
CA GLY A 149 12.21 -38.05 8.45
C GLY A 149 12.67 -36.65 8.06
N HIS A 150 12.07 -35.60 8.66
CA HIS A 150 12.69 -34.55 9.50
C HIS A 150 11.70 -33.39 9.64
N GLY A 151 11.09 -33.22 10.82
CA GLY A 151 10.19 -32.09 11.11
C GLY A 151 10.92 -30.79 11.49
N PRO A 152 10.21 -29.73 11.93
CA PRO A 152 8.82 -29.37 11.65
C PRO A 152 8.75 -28.12 10.75
N GLN A 153 8.00 -28.19 9.66
CA GLN A 153 7.61 -27.00 8.90
C GLN A 153 6.40 -26.36 9.57
N GLY A 154 6.59 -25.13 10.07
CA GLY A 154 5.54 -24.32 10.68
C GLY A 154 4.42 -24.02 9.68
N SER A 155 3.23 -24.50 9.99
CA SER A 155 2.00 -24.32 9.24
C SER A 155 1.57 -22.85 9.24
N VAL A 156 1.54 -22.21 8.07
CA VAL A 156 0.88 -20.91 7.89
C VAL A 156 -0.51 -21.17 7.33
N GLY A 157 -1.49 -21.30 8.22
CA GLY A 157 -2.90 -21.14 7.85
C GLY A 157 -3.19 -19.66 7.53
N PRO A 158 -4.07 -19.33 6.57
CA PRO A 158 -4.31 -17.94 6.23
C PRO A 158 -5.07 -17.23 7.35
N ALA A 159 -4.55 -16.05 7.72
CA ALA A 159 -5.23 -15.10 8.56
C ALA A 159 -6.57 -14.71 7.93
N THR A 160 -7.66 -15.03 8.63
CA THR A 160 -8.99 -14.47 8.41
C THR A 160 -8.89 -12.96 8.29
N ILE A 161 -9.30 -12.40 7.16
CA ILE A 161 -9.50 -10.95 7.01
C ILE A 161 -10.62 -10.59 7.98
N PRO A 162 -10.40 -9.80 9.05
CA PRO A 162 -11.51 -9.31 9.83
C PRO A 162 -12.38 -8.43 8.92
N PRO A 163 -13.73 -8.51 9.01
CA PRO A 163 -14.59 -7.57 8.30
C PRO A 163 -14.17 -6.15 8.66
N ALA A 164 -14.25 -5.23 7.70
CA ALA A 164 -13.82 -3.84 7.82
C ALA A 164 -14.41 -3.15 9.07
N GLY A 165 -13.70 -3.31 10.18
CA GLY A 165 -13.94 -2.71 11.47
C GLY A 165 -13.10 -1.46 11.56
N MET A 166 -13.77 -0.35 11.84
CA MET A 166 -13.27 1.01 11.92
C MET A 166 -12.09 1.11 12.90
N ALA A 167 -10.86 0.97 12.42
CA ALA A 167 -9.68 1.35 13.19
C ALA A 167 -9.63 2.88 13.27
N ALA A 168 -9.99 3.39 14.45
CA ALA A 168 -9.94 4.82 14.77
C ALA A 168 -8.52 5.39 14.51
N PRO A 169 -8.40 6.64 14.03
CA PRO A 169 -7.10 7.27 13.89
C PRO A 169 -6.49 7.47 15.28
N THR A 170 -5.41 6.75 15.60
CA THR A 170 -4.54 7.09 16.71
C THR A 170 -3.90 8.46 16.42
N LYS A 171 -4.35 9.48 17.15
CA LYS A 171 -3.68 10.78 17.21
C LYS A 171 -2.21 10.55 17.61
N PRO A 172 -1.23 11.21 16.97
CA PRO A 172 0.08 11.33 17.58
C PRO A 172 -0.08 12.11 18.88
N SER A 173 0.28 11.48 19.99
CA SER A 173 0.45 12.10 21.29
C SER A 173 1.34 13.34 21.15
N ARG A 174 0.77 14.51 21.45
CA ARG A 174 1.53 15.70 21.82
C ARG A 174 1.93 15.53 23.28
N ALA A 175 3.08 14.89 23.51
CA ALA A 175 3.77 14.90 24.79
C ALA A 175 5.27 14.74 24.52
N ALA A 176 5.89 15.87 24.18
CA ALA A 176 7.31 16.15 24.38
C ALA A 176 7.41 17.68 24.40
N GLU A 177 6.87 18.24 25.48
CA GLU A 177 7.23 19.54 26.01
C GLU A 177 8.75 19.57 26.26
N ASP A 178 9.34 20.71 25.93
CA ASP A 178 10.14 21.49 26.88
C ASP A 178 11.28 20.75 27.59
N ARG A 179 12.48 20.84 27.02
CA ARG A 179 13.76 21.02 27.72
C ARG A 179 14.91 21.19 26.71
N ALA A 180 15.66 22.28 26.94
CA ALA A 180 16.89 22.77 26.29
C ALA A 180 16.73 23.61 25.02
#